data_AF-A0A1M7IEF0-F1
#
_entry.id   AF-A0A1M7IEF0-F1
#
_cell.length_a   1.000
_cell.length_b   1.000
_cell.length_c   1.000
_cell.angle_alpha   90.00
_cell.angle_beta   90.00
_cell.angle_gamma   90.00
#
_symmetry.space_group_name_H-M   'P 1'
#
loop_
_entity.id
_entity.type
_entity.pdbx_description
1 polymer ?
#
loop_
_entity_poly.entity_id
_entity_poly.type
_entity_poly.pdbx_seq_one_letter_code
_entity_poly.pdbx_strand_id
1 'polypeptide(L)'
;MAGKFARSWALMKASAAVLRSDKSLLVFPLLSGLCTLLVAASFLIPVAVMMVGGEHAGQDFNQRMSAGAYLLMFAFYLVQYFVIIFFQTALTGVALMHLRGEPTSVAAGFALARSRLPHIFGYALIAATVGLVLRMIQERLGLIGRLVVGFLGLAWTVATFLVVPILASEDVGPVDAVKRSVELLKRSWGENLIGNGGIGVVFGLLMVVAMLVGAVLIGGAVALQSVVAIVLAVTVVVLGFILLGLVQSSLQGIYSAALYRYAEAGEASVGFDQALLEQAFAPKKK
;
A
#
# COMPACT_ATOMS: atom_id res chain seq x y z
N MET A 1 -15.71 20.65 -7.97
CA MET A 1 -14.93 19.84 -7.00
C MET A 1 -15.74 18.74 -6.31
N ALA A 2 -17.02 18.96 -6.00
CA ALA A 2 -17.92 17.93 -5.41
C ALA A 2 -18.06 16.63 -6.24
N GLY A 3 -18.01 16.73 -7.58
CA GLY A 3 -18.11 15.57 -8.46
C GLY A 3 -16.94 14.57 -8.36
N LYS A 4 -15.73 15.02 -7.98
CA LYS A 4 -14.56 14.13 -7.82
C LYS A 4 -14.68 13.27 -6.54
N PHE A 5 -15.13 13.89 -5.45
CA PHE A 5 -15.38 13.20 -4.19
C PHE A 5 -16.55 12.23 -4.28
N ALA A 6 -17.66 12.62 -4.93
CA ALA A 6 -18.80 11.72 -5.18
C ALA A 6 -18.42 10.50 -6.04
N ARG A 7 -17.47 10.67 -6.97
CA ARG A 7 -16.95 9.63 -7.86
C ARG A 7 -16.05 8.65 -7.10
N SER A 8 -15.06 9.15 -6.35
CA SER A 8 -14.27 8.30 -5.44
C SER A 8 -15.16 7.59 -4.40
N TRP A 9 -16.25 8.21 -3.97
CA TRP A 9 -17.21 7.64 -3.03
C TRP A 9 -18.11 6.55 -3.64
N ALA A 10 -18.54 6.72 -4.91
CA ALA A 10 -19.25 5.69 -5.65
C ALA A 10 -18.34 4.49 -5.94
N LEU A 11 -17.09 4.75 -6.33
CA LEU A 11 -16.05 3.73 -6.50
C LEU A 11 -15.78 2.98 -5.20
N MET A 12 -15.62 3.71 -4.09
CA MET A 12 -15.45 3.13 -2.76
C MET A 12 -16.65 2.28 -2.34
N LYS A 13 -17.88 2.70 -2.67
CA LYS A 13 -19.11 1.93 -2.43
C LYS A 13 -19.19 0.66 -3.27
N ALA A 14 -18.80 0.70 -4.53
CA ALA A 14 -18.74 -0.49 -5.39
C ALA A 14 -17.68 -1.48 -4.88
N SER A 15 -16.50 -0.99 -4.52
CA SER A 15 -15.45 -1.78 -3.86
C SER A 15 -15.92 -2.40 -2.54
N ALA A 16 -16.64 -1.62 -1.73
CA ALA A 16 -17.24 -2.10 -0.49
C ALA A 16 -18.39 -3.07 -0.72
N ALA A 17 -19.10 -2.99 -1.85
CA ALA A 17 -20.19 -3.92 -2.21
C ALA A 17 -19.62 -5.30 -2.57
N VAL A 18 -18.55 -5.37 -3.36
CA VAL A 18 -17.82 -6.62 -3.65
C VAL A 18 -17.28 -7.27 -2.38
N LEU A 19 -16.71 -6.45 -1.48
CA LEU A 19 -16.21 -6.93 -0.19
C LEU A 19 -17.33 -7.38 0.77
N ARG A 20 -18.54 -6.80 0.63
CA ARG A 20 -19.73 -7.18 1.40
C ARG A 20 -20.43 -8.42 0.85
N SER A 21 -20.41 -8.63 -0.46
CA SER A 21 -21.00 -9.82 -1.09
C SER A 21 -20.17 -11.08 -0.81
N ASP A 22 -18.85 -10.94 -0.65
CA ASP A 22 -17.98 -12.05 -0.28
C ASP A 22 -17.01 -11.65 0.85
N LYS A 23 -17.47 -11.83 2.10
CA LYS A 23 -16.66 -11.58 3.31
C LYS A 23 -15.39 -12.44 3.37
N SER A 24 -15.30 -13.52 2.59
CA SER A 24 -14.10 -14.35 2.54
C SER A 24 -12.91 -13.59 1.93
N LEU A 25 -13.15 -12.53 1.14
CA LEU A 25 -12.10 -11.69 0.56
C LEU A 25 -11.34 -10.85 1.60
N LEU A 26 -11.93 -10.60 2.78
CA LEU A 26 -11.26 -9.94 3.89
C LEU A 26 -10.09 -10.75 4.47
N VAL A 27 -10.04 -12.06 4.17
CA VAL A 27 -8.96 -12.94 4.63
C VAL A 27 -7.60 -12.48 4.09
N PHE A 28 -7.50 -12.00 2.84
CA PHE A 28 -6.20 -11.58 2.28
C PHE A 28 -5.64 -10.34 2.96
N PRO A 29 -6.40 -9.22 3.11
CA PRO A 29 -5.93 -8.08 3.88
C PRO A 29 -5.59 -8.47 5.33
N LEU A 30 -6.43 -9.28 6.00
CA LEU A 30 -6.23 -9.62 7.42
C LEU A 30 -4.96 -10.44 7.63
N LEU A 31 -4.73 -11.45 6.79
CA LEU A 31 -3.50 -12.23 6.82
C LEU A 31 -2.28 -11.40 6.43
N SER A 32 -2.41 -10.48 5.47
CA SER A 32 -1.36 -9.51 5.14
C SER A 32 -1.00 -8.67 6.36
N GLY A 33 -1.99 -8.09 7.04
CA GLY A 33 -1.80 -7.33 8.28
C GLY A 33 -1.09 -8.17 9.35
N LEU A 34 -1.54 -9.39 9.59
CA LEU A 34 -0.90 -10.27 10.58
C LEU A 34 0.55 -10.61 10.20
N CYS A 35 0.81 -11.02 8.96
CA CYS A 35 2.15 -11.37 8.50
C CYS A 35 3.10 -10.16 8.52
N THR A 36 2.64 -8.98 8.11
CA THR A 36 3.45 -7.76 8.14
C THR A 36 3.79 -7.31 9.56
N LEU A 37 2.89 -7.53 10.54
CA LEU A 37 3.17 -7.31 11.96
C LEU A 37 4.17 -8.31 12.51
N LEU A 38 4.05 -9.59 12.16
CA LEU A 38 5.00 -10.62 12.58
C LEU A 38 6.40 -10.33 12.02
N VAL A 39 6.50 -9.90 10.76
CA VAL A 39 7.76 -9.45 10.15
C VAL A 39 8.26 -8.17 10.85
N ALA A 40 7.39 -7.21 11.15
CA ALA A 40 7.80 -6.03 11.90
C ALA A 40 8.34 -6.39 13.29
N ALA A 41 7.64 -7.25 14.02
CA ALA A 41 8.06 -7.70 15.34
C ALA A 41 9.40 -8.44 15.28
N SER A 42 9.60 -9.35 14.33
CA SER A 42 10.84 -10.14 14.24
C SER A 42 12.08 -9.31 13.91
N PHE A 43 11.93 -8.18 13.21
CA PHE A 43 13.04 -7.27 12.92
C PHE A 43 13.19 -6.15 13.96
N LEU A 44 12.09 -5.55 14.41
CA LEU A 44 12.12 -4.35 15.27
C LEU A 44 12.34 -4.69 16.74
N ILE A 45 11.83 -5.82 17.25
CA ILE A 45 12.03 -6.20 18.66
C ILE A 45 13.51 -6.41 18.98
N PRO A 46 14.29 -7.21 18.20
CA PRO A 46 15.72 -7.35 18.46
C PRO A 46 16.48 -6.02 18.43
N VAL A 47 16.14 -5.14 17.47
CA VAL A 47 16.74 -3.81 17.37
C VAL A 47 16.40 -2.97 18.59
N ALA A 48 15.14 -2.95 19.03
CA ALA A 48 14.71 -2.22 20.21
C ALA A 48 15.38 -2.74 21.49
N VAL A 49 15.49 -4.07 21.66
CA VAL A 49 16.18 -4.70 22.79
C VAL A 49 17.67 -4.33 22.79
N MET A 50 18.34 -4.37 21.64
CA MET A 50 19.74 -3.94 21.54
C MET A 50 19.92 -2.44 21.88
N MET A 51 18.95 -1.60 21.52
CA MET A 51 18.98 -0.16 21.79
C MET A 51 18.75 0.19 23.26
N VAL A 52 17.89 -0.57 23.95
CA VAL A 52 17.51 -0.30 25.35
C VAL A 52 18.37 -1.07 26.35
N GLY A 53 18.83 -2.29 26.01
CA GLY A 53 19.49 -3.21 26.94
C GLY A 53 21.00 -3.38 26.74
N GLY A 54 21.62 -2.75 25.74
CA GLY A 54 23.06 -2.85 25.50
C GLY A 54 23.88 -1.86 26.33
N GLU A 55 25.16 -2.17 26.59
CA GLU A 55 26.16 -1.28 27.22
C GLU A 55 26.37 0.08 26.50
N HIS A 56 25.70 0.27 25.36
CA HIS A 56 25.76 1.46 24.52
C HIS A 56 24.45 2.27 24.51
N ALA A 57 23.55 2.04 25.48
CA ALA A 57 22.33 2.82 25.67
C ALA A 57 22.68 4.32 25.75
N GLY A 58 22.39 5.08 24.69
CA GLY A 58 22.68 6.51 24.60
C GLY A 58 23.74 6.94 23.57
N GLN A 59 24.37 6.03 22.83
CA GLN A 59 25.25 6.44 21.71
C GLN A 59 24.45 6.77 20.44
N ASP A 60 24.80 7.88 19.79
CA ASP A 60 24.11 8.41 18.60
C ASP A 60 23.97 7.37 17.48
N PHE A 61 22.73 7.01 17.17
CA PHE A 61 22.36 6.11 16.06
C PHE A 61 22.95 6.59 14.71
N ASN A 62 23.18 7.90 14.57
CA ASN A 62 23.75 8.51 13.36
C ASN A 62 25.23 8.14 13.10
N GLN A 63 26.03 7.77 14.11
CA GLN A 63 27.44 7.42 13.91
C GLN A 63 27.66 5.94 13.53
N ARG A 64 26.62 5.10 13.57
CA ARG A 64 26.72 3.63 13.41
C ARG A 64 25.83 3.05 12.32
N MET A 65 25.54 3.78 11.24
CA MET A 65 24.90 3.15 10.07
C MET A 65 25.91 2.26 9.32
N SER A 66 26.25 1.12 9.93
CA SER A 66 27.16 0.12 9.38
C SER A 66 26.54 -0.53 8.15
N ALA A 67 27.38 -1.16 7.31
CA ALA A 67 26.89 -1.97 6.20
C ALA A 67 25.85 -3.02 6.67
N GLY A 68 26.00 -3.55 7.88
CA GLY A 68 25.05 -4.47 8.50
C GLY A 68 23.68 -3.84 8.81
N ALA A 69 23.64 -2.57 9.25
CA ALA A 69 22.38 -1.86 9.50
C ALA A 69 21.60 -1.61 8.20
N TYR A 70 22.29 -1.20 7.12
CA TYR A 70 21.67 -1.05 5.80
C TYR A 70 21.19 -2.38 5.23
N LEU A 71 21.96 -3.47 5.41
CA LEU A 71 21.55 -4.80 4.96
C LEU A 71 20.31 -5.28 5.71
N LEU A 72 20.26 -5.09 7.03
CA LEU A 72 19.09 -5.43 7.85
C LEU A 72 17.87 -4.62 7.44
N MET A 73 18.03 -3.31 7.20
CA MET A 73 16.95 -2.44 6.72
C MET A 73 16.45 -2.85 5.34
N PHE A 74 17.36 -3.20 4.42
CA PHE A 74 17.01 -3.71 3.10
C PHE A 74 16.25 -5.04 3.21
N ALA A 75 16.72 -5.98 4.02
CA ALA A 75 16.04 -7.25 4.26
C ALA A 75 14.64 -7.04 4.84
N PHE A 76 14.51 -6.13 5.82
CA PHE A 76 13.23 -5.74 6.38
C PHE A 76 12.27 -5.21 5.31
N TYR A 77 12.73 -4.28 4.45
CA TYR A 77 11.91 -3.72 3.37
C TYR A 77 11.53 -4.78 2.35
N LEU A 78 12.49 -5.62 1.93
CA LEU A 78 12.26 -6.69 0.97
C LEU A 78 11.18 -7.66 1.45
N VAL A 79 11.30 -8.16 2.69
CA VAL A 79 10.33 -9.12 3.25
C VAL A 79 8.97 -8.46 3.43
N GLN A 80 8.92 -7.20 3.89
CA GLN A 80 7.65 -6.46 4.01
C GLN A 80 6.96 -6.28 2.66
N TYR A 81 7.68 -5.76 1.66
CA TYR A 81 7.12 -5.56 0.32
C TYR A 81 6.68 -6.88 -0.28
N PHE A 82 7.47 -7.94 -0.16
CA PHE A 82 7.12 -9.25 -0.67
C PHE A 82 5.80 -9.77 -0.07
N VAL A 83 5.65 -9.70 1.25
CA VAL A 83 4.42 -10.11 1.94
C VAL A 83 3.23 -9.28 1.47
N ILE A 84 3.36 -7.95 1.47
CA ILE A 84 2.27 -7.04 1.07
C ILE A 84 1.84 -7.32 -0.36
N ILE A 85 2.79 -7.35 -1.29
CA ILE A 85 2.53 -7.56 -2.72
C ILE A 85 1.91 -8.93 -2.96
N PHE A 86 2.38 -9.98 -2.27
CA PHE A 86 1.80 -11.33 -2.40
C PHE A 86 0.31 -11.37 -2.09
N PHE A 87 -0.10 -10.81 -0.94
CA PHE A 87 -1.51 -10.78 -0.56
C PHE A 87 -2.33 -9.80 -1.42
N GLN A 88 -1.73 -8.69 -1.85
CA GLN A 88 -2.38 -7.76 -2.79
C GLN A 88 -2.61 -8.40 -4.16
N THR A 89 -1.66 -9.18 -4.68
CA THR A 89 -1.83 -9.95 -5.93
C THR A 89 -2.93 -10.98 -5.79
N ALA A 90 -3.00 -11.71 -4.67
CA ALA A 90 -4.08 -12.67 -4.40
C ALA A 90 -5.46 -11.98 -4.39
N LEU A 91 -5.60 -10.90 -3.63
CA LEU A 91 -6.85 -10.13 -3.53
C LEU A 91 -7.26 -9.55 -4.88
N THR A 92 -6.31 -8.90 -5.57
CA THR A 92 -6.56 -8.24 -6.86
C THR A 92 -6.94 -9.26 -7.91
N GLY A 93 -6.28 -10.42 -7.94
CA GLY A 93 -6.61 -11.49 -8.87
C GLY A 93 -8.02 -12.04 -8.67
N VAL A 94 -8.43 -12.30 -7.42
CA VAL A 94 -9.82 -12.73 -7.15
C VAL A 94 -10.83 -11.64 -7.50
N ALA A 95 -10.50 -10.37 -7.25
CA ALA A 95 -11.34 -9.25 -7.67
C ALA A 95 -11.49 -9.20 -9.20
N LEU A 96 -10.42 -9.44 -9.96
CA LEU A 96 -10.46 -9.50 -11.42
C LEU A 96 -11.29 -10.69 -11.91
N MET A 97 -11.15 -11.88 -11.31
CA MET A 97 -11.99 -13.04 -11.61
C MET A 97 -13.48 -12.73 -11.38
N HIS A 98 -13.80 -12.10 -10.25
CA HIS A 98 -15.18 -11.69 -9.93
C HIS A 98 -15.74 -10.73 -11.00
N LEU A 99 -14.96 -9.74 -11.39
CA LEU A 99 -15.34 -8.75 -12.40
C LEU A 99 -15.51 -9.34 -13.80
N ARG A 100 -14.96 -10.53 -14.05
CA ARG A 100 -15.12 -11.30 -15.30
C ARG A 100 -16.26 -12.32 -15.22
N GLY A 101 -16.94 -12.43 -14.06
CA GLY A 101 -17.97 -13.46 -13.83
C GLY A 101 -17.40 -14.87 -13.66
N GLU A 102 -16.11 -15.00 -13.38
CA GLU A 102 -15.46 -16.30 -13.14
C GLU A 102 -15.73 -16.80 -11.71
N PRO A 103 -15.70 -18.13 -11.46
CA PRO A 103 -15.83 -18.68 -10.11
C PRO A 103 -14.72 -18.18 -9.18
N THR A 104 -15.09 -17.54 -8.08
CA THR A 104 -14.13 -16.98 -7.11
C THR A 104 -13.96 -17.86 -5.88
N SER A 105 -12.74 -17.98 -5.39
CA SER A 105 -12.46 -18.57 -4.08
C SER A 105 -11.16 -18.04 -3.48
N VAL A 106 -11.03 -18.10 -2.15
CA VAL A 106 -9.79 -17.75 -1.45
C VAL A 106 -8.62 -18.63 -1.91
N ALA A 107 -8.89 -19.93 -2.15
CA ALA A 107 -7.90 -20.86 -2.65
C ALA A 107 -7.38 -20.48 -4.04
N ALA A 108 -8.26 -20.03 -4.93
CA ALA A 108 -7.87 -19.53 -6.27
C ALA A 108 -6.96 -18.31 -6.17
N GLY A 109 -7.25 -17.36 -5.26
CA GLY A 109 -6.37 -16.20 -5.03
C GLY A 109 -4.97 -16.59 -4.56
N PHE A 110 -4.86 -17.53 -3.61
CA PHE A 110 -3.56 -18.04 -3.17
C PHE A 110 -2.84 -18.84 -4.25
N ALA A 111 -3.55 -19.65 -5.03
CA ALA A 111 -2.97 -20.40 -6.14
C ALA A 111 -2.39 -19.46 -7.19
N LEU A 112 -3.11 -18.38 -7.53
CA LEU A 112 -2.66 -17.35 -8.45
C LEU A 112 -1.44 -16.59 -7.90
N ALA A 113 -1.46 -16.13 -6.65
CA ALA A 113 -0.31 -15.45 -6.08
C ALA A 113 0.93 -16.37 -6.00
N ARG A 114 0.72 -17.68 -5.77
CA ARG A 114 1.80 -18.68 -5.79
C ARG A 114 2.40 -18.88 -7.17
N SER A 115 1.59 -18.93 -8.23
CA SER A 115 2.11 -19.05 -9.60
C SER A 115 2.92 -17.82 -10.02
N ARG A 116 2.68 -16.67 -9.40
CA ARG A 116 3.38 -15.39 -9.66
C ARG A 116 4.55 -15.11 -8.70
N LEU A 117 4.97 -16.07 -7.87
CA LEU A 117 6.01 -15.88 -6.85
C LEU A 117 7.31 -15.24 -7.39
N PRO A 118 7.90 -15.71 -8.50
CA PRO A 118 9.13 -15.12 -9.03
C PRO A 118 8.97 -13.64 -9.41
N HIS A 119 7.82 -13.29 -10.01
CA HIS A 119 7.52 -11.93 -10.44
C HIS A 119 7.22 -11.02 -9.24
N ILE A 120 6.48 -11.52 -8.24
CA ILE A 120 6.22 -10.81 -6.98
C ILE A 120 7.53 -10.52 -6.25
N PHE A 121 8.41 -11.53 -6.12
CA PHE A 121 9.71 -11.36 -5.47
C PHE A 121 10.60 -10.36 -6.23
N GLY A 122 10.66 -10.49 -7.56
CA GLY A 122 11.42 -9.57 -8.40
C GLY A 122 10.90 -8.12 -8.29
N TYR A 123 9.58 -7.92 -8.21
CA TYR A 123 9.02 -6.58 -8.01
C TYR A 123 9.26 -6.07 -6.59
N ALA A 124 9.18 -6.92 -5.57
CA ALA A 124 9.52 -6.57 -4.19
C ALA A 124 10.98 -6.12 -4.06
N LEU A 125 11.93 -6.73 -4.78
CA LEU A 125 13.31 -6.27 -4.85
C LEU A 125 13.43 -4.85 -5.42
N ILE A 126 12.71 -4.56 -6.51
CA ILE A 126 12.70 -3.21 -7.09
C ILE A 126 12.11 -2.22 -6.08
N ALA A 127 10.95 -2.52 -5.50
CA ALA A 127 10.28 -1.65 -4.53
C ALA A 127 11.12 -1.40 -3.27
N ALA A 128 11.77 -2.45 -2.73
CA ALA A 128 12.66 -2.34 -1.59
C ALA A 128 13.89 -1.46 -1.91
N THR A 129 14.49 -1.65 -3.08
CA THR A 129 15.64 -0.86 -3.54
C THR A 129 15.25 0.61 -3.68
N VAL A 130 14.14 0.91 -4.35
CA VAL A 130 13.65 2.29 -4.52
C VAL A 130 13.34 2.91 -3.16
N GLY A 131 12.64 2.19 -2.28
CA GLY A 131 12.35 2.67 -0.93
C GLY A 131 13.61 3.01 -0.12
N LEU A 132 14.63 2.14 -0.19
CA LEU A 132 15.91 2.34 0.48
C LEU A 132 16.66 3.55 -0.09
N VAL A 133 16.71 3.68 -1.42
CA VAL A 133 17.37 4.80 -2.11
C VAL A 133 16.69 6.13 -1.76
N LEU A 134 15.36 6.21 -1.83
CA LEU A 134 14.62 7.42 -1.45
C LEU A 134 14.90 7.80 0.01
N ARG A 135 14.97 6.82 0.92
CA ARG A 135 15.32 7.06 2.32
C ARG A 135 16.74 7.58 2.51
N MET A 136 17.73 6.98 1.85
CA MET A 136 19.13 7.47 1.88
C MET A 136 19.24 8.91 1.37
N ILE A 137 18.47 9.26 0.34
CA ILE A 137 18.43 10.61 -0.22
C ILE A 137 17.77 11.59 0.78
N GLN A 138 16.68 11.19 1.43
CA GLN A 138 16.01 12.01 2.46
C GLN A 138 16.94 12.35 3.64
N GLU A 139 17.73 11.37 4.10
CA GLU A 139 18.65 11.53 5.21
C GLU A 139 19.78 12.54 4.90
N ARG A 140 20.15 12.70 3.61
CA ARG A 140 21.29 13.53 3.19
C ARG A 140 20.95 14.97 2.79
N LEU A 141 19.71 15.26 2.40
CA LEU A 141 19.40 16.48 1.64
C LEU A 141 18.58 17.56 2.37
N GLY A 142 18.48 17.54 3.70
CA GLY A 142 17.87 18.64 4.47
C GLY A 142 16.40 18.91 4.08
N LEU A 143 15.95 20.18 4.08
CA LEU A 143 14.57 20.56 3.73
C LEU A 143 14.27 20.45 2.22
N ILE A 144 15.20 20.87 1.36
CA ILE A 144 15.02 20.86 -0.11
C ILE A 144 15.00 19.42 -0.64
N GLY A 145 15.84 18.55 -0.08
CA GLY A 145 15.83 17.12 -0.34
C GLY A 145 14.53 16.42 -0.08
N ARG A 146 13.87 16.79 1.03
CA ARG A 146 12.57 16.23 1.39
C ARG A 146 11.49 16.56 0.35
N LEU A 147 11.54 17.75 -0.25
CA LEU A 147 10.63 18.11 -1.34
C LEU A 147 10.90 17.29 -2.60
N VAL A 148 12.16 17.21 -3.03
CA VAL A 148 12.56 16.43 -4.23
C VAL A 148 12.22 14.95 -4.06
N VAL A 149 12.52 14.36 -2.91
CA VAL A 149 12.16 12.97 -2.63
C VAL A 149 10.64 12.80 -2.54
N GLY A 150 9.91 13.78 -2.02
CA GLY A 150 8.45 13.79 -2.07
C GLY A 150 7.92 13.65 -3.49
N PHE A 151 8.46 14.42 -4.44
CA PHE A 151 8.08 14.33 -5.86
C PHE A 151 8.49 12.99 -6.49
N LEU A 152 9.70 12.50 -6.22
CA LEU A 152 10.15 11.19 -6.70
C LEU A 152 9.29 10.05 -6.16
N GLY A 153 8.89 10.14 -4.88
CA GLY A 153 7.97 9.20 -4.25
C GLY A 153 6.59 9.24 -4.89
N LEU A 154 6.04 10.43 -5.17
CA LEU A 154 4.78 10.57 -5.88
C LEU A 154 4.84 10.00 -7.29
N ALA A 155 5.91 10.31 -8.04
CA ALA A 155 6.13 9.77 -9.37
C ALA A 155 6.24 8.23 -9.34
N TRP A 156 6.90 7.67 -8.33
CA TRP A 156 6.98 6.23 -8.10
C TRP A 156 5.61 5.60 -7.80
N THR A 157 4.84 6.17 -6.88
CA THR A 157 3.48 5.72 -6.56
C THR A 157 2.57 5.73 -7.79
N VAL A 158 2.66 6.78 -8.59
CA VAL A 158 1.97 6.88 -9.87
C VAL A 158 2.42 5.77 -10.82
N ALA A 159 3.72 5.66 -11.08
CA ALA A 159 4.27 4.72 -12.05
C ALA A 159 3.93 3.26 -11.71
N THR A 160 3.82 2.95 -10.42
CA THR A 160 3.58 1.59 -9.93
C THR A 160 2.12 1.26 -9.62
N PHE A 161 1.21 2.21 -9.84
CA PHE A 161 -0.18 2.10 -9.42
C PHE A 161 -0.91 0.87 -9.99
N LEU A 162 -0.60 0.46 -11.23
CA LEU A 162 -1.23 -0.69 -11.90
C LEU A 162 -0.36 -1.95 -11.88
N VAL A 163 0.79 -1.95 -11.22
CA VAL A 163 1.73 -3.09 -11.27
C VAL A 163 1.12 -4.35 -10.67
N VAL A 164 0.44 -4.25 -9.52
CA VAL A 164 -0.17 -5.42 -8.88
C VAL A 164 -1.27 -6.04 -9.75
N PRO A 165 -2.24 -5.28 -10.31
CA PRO A 165 -3.17 -5.83 -11.30
C PRO A 165 -2.47 -6.52 -12.46
N ILE A 166 -1.44 -5.90 -13.03
CA ILE A 166 -0.68 -6.46 -14.16
C ILE A 166 0.01 -7.77 -13.76
N LEU A 167 0.64 -7.85 -12.59
CA LEU A 167 1.26 -9.09 -12.11
C LEU A 167 0.21 -10.19 -11.84
N ALA A 168 -1.01 -9.81 -11.47
CA ALA A 168 -2.10 -10.76 -11.26
C ALA A 168 -2.68 -11.27 -12.59
N SER A 169 -2.86 -10.41 -13.59
CA SER A 169 -3.51 -10.75 -14.88
C SER A 169 -2.53 -11.27 -15.93
N GLU A 170 -1.33 -10.71 -16.01
CA GLU A 170 -0.35 -10.95 -17.06
C GLU A 170 0.85 -11.72 -16.49
N ASP A 171 1.43 -12.62 -17.30
CA ASP A 171 2.66 -13.34 -16.95
C ASP A 171 3.90 -12.58 -17.41
N VAL A 172 4.13 -11.41 -16.80
CA VAL A 172 5.20 -10.49 -17.21
C VAL A 172 6.24 -10.30 -16.11
N GLY A 173 7.49 -10.11 -16.54
CA GLY A 173 8.60 -9.78 -15.65
C GLY A 173 8.34 -8.50 -14.83
N PRO A 174 8.95 -8.35 -13.65
CA PRO A 174 8.69 -7.22 -12.75
C PRO A 174 9.03 -5.85 -13.37
N VAL A 175 10.08 -5.79 -14.21
CA VAL A 175 10.45 -4.57 -14.93
C VAL A 175 9.40 -4.23 -16.00
N ASP A 176 8.93 -5.23 -16.72
CA ASP A 176 7.94 -5.04 -17.78
C ASP A 176 6.56 -4.72 -17.20
N ALA A 177 6.22 -5.25 -16.02
CA ALA A 177 5.03 -4.86 -15.29
C ALA A 177 5.02 -3.36 -14.94
N VAL A 178 6.16 -2.81 -14.50
CA VAL A 178 6.31 -1.36 -14.25
C VAL A 178 6.19 -0.56 -15.54
N LYS A 179 6.87 -0.98 -16.62
CA LYS A 179 6.77 -0.31 -17.93
C LYS A 179 5.33 -0.32 -18.43
N ARG A 180 4.63 -1.45 -18.32
CA ARG A 180 3.24 -1.64 -18.73
C ARG A 180 2.30 -0.78 -17.90
N SER A 181 2.53 -0.69 -16.59
CA SER A 181 1.78 0.22 -15.70
C SER A 181 1.90 1.67 -16.18
N VAL A 182 3.12 2.14 -16.45
CA VAL A 182 3.36 3.50 -16.97
C VAL A 182 2.71 3.70 -18.35
N GLU A 183 2.81 2.72 -19.25
CA GLU A 183 2.20 2.79 -20.57
C GLU A 183 0.67 2.90 -20.49
N LEU A 184 0.04 2.02 -19.70
CA LEU A 184 -1.41 2.03 -19.48
C LEU A 184 -1.84 3.36 -18.89
N LEU A 185 -1.15 3.89 -17.87
CA LEU A 185 -1.45 5.18 -17.28
C LEU A 185 -1.29 6.34 -18.26
N LYS A 186 -0.24 6.35 -19.09
CA LYS A 186 -0.04 7.36 -20.13
C LYS A 186 -1.16 7.35 -21.16
N ARG A 187 -1.55 6.16 -21.63
CA ARG A 187 -2.62 5.97 -22.62
C ARG A 187 -3.99 6.36 -22.06
N SER A 188 -4.26 5.95 -20.83
CA SER A 188 -5.60 6.12 -20.25
C SER A 188 -5.77 7.47 -19.53
N TRP A 189 -4.76 8.05 -18.89
CA TRP A 189 -4.99 9.19 -17.98
C TRP A 189 -4.25 10.50 -18.32
N GLY A 190 -3.31 10.50 -19.27
CA GLY A 190 -2.62 11.71 -19.76
C GLY A 190 -2.15 12.68 -18.65
N GLU A 191 -2.23 13.99 -18.89
CA GLU A 191 -1.87 15.07 -17.94
C GLU A 191 -2.83 15.20 -16.73
N ASN A 192 -3.97 14.52 -16.73
CA ASN A 192 -5.00 14.66 -15.70
C ASN A 192 -4.75 13.81 -14.44
N LEU A 193 -3.70 12.97 -14.45
CA LEU A 193 -3.39 12.02 -13.38
C LEU A 193 -3.20 12.68 -12.00
N ILE A 194 -2.61 13.88 -11.98
CA ILE A 194 -2.29 14.64 -10.76
C ILE A 194 -3.59 15.06 -10.03
N GLY A 195 -4.73 15.10 -10.72
CA GLY A 195 -5.99 15.64 -10.21
C GLY A 195 -6.89 14.68 -9.43
N ASN A 196 -6.52 13.40 -9.28
CA ASN A 196 -7.39 12.34 -8.72
C ASN A 196 -6.91 11.71 -7.40
N GLY A 197 -5.86 12.27 -6.76
CA GLY A 197 -5.29 11.79 -5.49
C GLY A 197 -6.17 11.93 -4.24
N GLY A 198 -7.51 11.89 -4.36
CA GLY A 198 -8.43 12.11 -3.25
C GLY A 198 -8.34 11.05 -2.16
N ILE A 199 -8.16 9.77 -2.53
CA ILE A 199 -8.08 8.67 -1.56
C ILE A 199 -6.81 8.83 -0.68
N GLY A 200 -5.66 9.10 -1.29
CA GLY A 200 -4.40 9.28 -0.56
C GLY A 200 -4.46 10.48 0.40
N VAL A 201 -5.07 11.59 0.00
CA VAL A 201 -5.22 12.77 0.87
C VAL A 201 -6.15 12.49 2.05
N VAL A 202 -7.29 11.83 1.81
CA VAL A 202 -8.25 11.49 2.88
C VAL A 202 -7.62 10.52 3.88
N PHE A 203 -7.00 9.44 3.41
CA PHE A 203 -6.34 8.48 4.30
C PHE A 203 -5.11 9.08 4.98
N GLY A 204 -4.37 9.97 4.31
CA GLY A 204 -3.28 10.71 4.93
C GLY A 204 -3.75 11.57 6.11
N LEU A 205 -4.88 12.29 5.94
CA LEU A 205 -5.47 13.07 7.03
C LEU A 205 -5.96 12.17 8.17
N LEU A 206 -6.64 11.06 7.85
CA LEU A 206 -7.07 10.08 8.86
C LEU A 206 -5.87 9.48 9.61
N MET A 207 -4.75 9.25 8.92
CA MET A 207 -3.52 8.75 9.53
C MET A 207 -2.91 9.77 10.50
N VAL A 208 -2.91 11.05 10.15
CA VAL A 208 -2.46 12.13 11.05
C VAL A 208 -3.33 12.19 12.30
N VAL A 209 -4.66 12.14 12.14
CA VAL A 209 -5.60 12.11 13.27
C VAL A 209 -5.35 10.88 14.14
N ALA A 210 -5.19 9.70 13.53
CA ALA A 210 -4.88 8.47 14.25
C ALA A 210 -3.55 8.54 15.02
N MET A 211 -2.52 9.17 14.46
CA MET A 211 -1.24 9.42 15.14
C MET A 211 -1.41 10.33 16.35
N LEU A 212 -2.15 11.44 16.22
CA LEU A 212 -2.41 12.36 17.33
C LEU A 212 -3.18 11.66 18.46
N VAL A 213 -4.24 10.93 18.11
CA VAL A 213 -5.02 10.15 19.09
C VAL A 213 -4.16 9.08 19.76
N GLY A 214 -3.32 8.38 18.98
CA GLY A 214 -2.43 7.36 19.52
C GLY A 214 -1.36 7.93 20.44
N ALA A 215 -0.78 9.08 20.11
CA ALA A 215 0.17 9.77 20.96
C ALA A 215 -0.46 10.21 22.30
N VAL A 216 -1.69 10.72 22.26
CA VAL A 216 -2.45 11.09 23.48
C VAL A 216 -2.77 9.85 24.32
N LEU A 217 -3.24 8.75 23.71
CA LEU A 217 -3.54 7.51 24.42
C LEU A 217 -2.32 6.90 25.10
N ILE A 218 -1.21 6.80 24.37
CA ILE A 218 0.05 6.25 24.91
C ILE A 218 0.63 7.20 25.96
N GLY A 219 0.65 8.51 25.69
CA GLY A 219 1.13 9.52 26.64
C GLY A 219 0.35 9.51 27.95
N GLY A 220 -0.99 9.40 27.89
CA GLY A 220 -1.83 9.25 29.07
C GLY A 220 -1.57 7.96 29.83
N ALA A 221 -1.39 6.83 29.13
CA ALA A 221 -1.04 5.56 29.74
C ALA A 221 0.34 5.57 30.44
N VAL A 222 1.32 6.25 29.85
CA VAL A 222 2.65 6.46 30.46
C VAL A 222 2.55 7.37 31.69
N ALA A 223 1.72 8.42 31.66
CA ALA A 223 1.49 9.29 32.81
C ALA A 223 0.88 8.53 34.00
N LEU A 224 0.08 7.49 33.74
CA LEU A 224 -0.48 6.60 34.76
C LEU A 224 0.55 5.61 35.36
N GLN A 225 1.78 5.53 34.83
CA GLN A 225 2.84 4.61 35.26
C GLN A 225 2.39 3.14 35.33
N SER A 226 1.36 2.76 34.57
CA SER A 226 0.76 1.44 34.59
C SER A 226 1.17 0.66 33.35
N VAL A 227 1.95 -0.40 33.53
CA VAL A 227 2.37 -1.30 32.45
C VAL A 227 1.15 -1.87 31.71
N VAL A 228 0.09 -2.22 32.46
CA VAL A 228 -1.16 -2.74 31.87
C VAL A 228 -1.83 -1.68 30.99
N ALA A 229 -1.91 -0.43 31.47
CA ALA A 229 -2.48 0.67 30.68
C ALA A 229 -1.66 0.95 29.42
N ILE A 230 -0.33 0.90 29.51
CA ILE A 230 0.58 1.09 28.37
C ILE A 230 0.38 -0.02 27.34
N VAL A 231 0.37 -1.29 27.76
CA VAL A 231 0.16 -2.44 26.87
C VAL A 231 -1.20 -2.35 26.18
N LEU A 232 -2.26 -2.00 26.90
CA LEU A 232 -3.58 -1.82 26.32
C LEU A 232 -3.63 -0.65 25.33
N ALA A 233 -3.06 0.50 25.68
CA ALA A 233 -3.00 1.67 24.80
C ALA A 233 -2.23 1.37 23.51
N VAL A 234 -1.05 0.75 23.61
CA VAL A 234 -0.26 0.33 22.45
C VAL A 234 -1.05 -0.66 21.59
N THR A 235 -1.72 -1.64 22.21
CA THR A 235 -2.52 -2.64 21.48
C THR A 235 -3.66 -1.98 20.72
N VAL A 236 -4.43 -1.08 21.35
CA VAL A 236 -5.53 -0.34 20.72
C VAL A 236 -5.02 0.52 19.56
N VAL A 237 -3.91 1.24 19.77
CA VAL A 237 -3.30 2.08 18.74
C VAL A 237 -2.86 1.24 17.54
N VAL A 238 -2.15 0.14 17.79
CA VAL A 238 -1.69 -0.79 16.76
C VAL A 238 -2.89 -1.37 15.99
N LEU A 239 -3.93 -1.86 16.67
CA LEU A 239 -5.15 -2.37 16.04
C LEU A 239 -5.85 -1.30 15.19
N GLY A 240 -5.91 -0.06 15.67
CA GLY A 240 -6.47 1.07 14.93
C GLY A 240 -5.70 1.34 13.63
N PHE A 241 -4.37 1.37 13.70
CA PHE A 241 -3.52 1.54 12.51
C PHE A 241 -3.65 0.38 11.54
N ILE A 242 -3.71 -0.86 12.04
CA ILE A 242 -3.92 -2.05 11.20
C ILE A 242 -5.26 -1.94 10.47
N LEU A 243 -6.35 -1.65 11.18
CA LEU A 243 -7.68 -1.53 10.58
C LEU A 243 -7.73 -0.42 9.54
N LEU A 244 -7.16 0.74 9.84
CA LEU A 244 -7.11 1.88 8.91
C LEU A 244 -6.30 1.54 7.66
N GLY A 245 -5.13 0.92 7.82
CA GLY A 245 -4.30 0.44 6.72
C GLY A 245 -4.97 -0.67 5.91
N LEU A 246 -5.71 -1.57 6.55
CA LEU A 246 -6.47 -2.65 5.91
C LEU A 246 -7.52 -2.08 4.95
N VAL A 247 -8.29 -1.12 5.45
CA VAL A 247 -9.34 -0.44 4.68
C VAL A 247 -8.69 0.33 3.54
N GLN A 248 -7.61 1.08 3.79
CA GLN A 248 -6.89 1.81 2.75
C GLN A 248 -6.38 0.88 1.64
N SER A 249 -5.66 -0.19 2.00
CA SER A 249 -5.06 -1.15 1.07
C SER A 249 -6.11 -1.85 0.22
N SER A 250 -7.21 -2.29 0.85
CA SER A 250 -8.32 -2.95 0.14
C SER A 250 -8.97 -2.00 -0.86
N LEU A 251 -9.25 -0.76 -0.45
CA LEU A 251 -9.83 0.24 -1.32
C LEU A 251 -8.91 0.63 -2.47
N GLN A 252 -7.61 0.76 -2.22
CA GLN A 252 -6.62 1.06 -3.24
C GLN A 252 -6.46 -0.08 -4.24
N GLY A 253 -6.42 -1.33 -3.78
CA GLY A 253 -6.34 -2.52 -4.64
C GLY A 253 -7.56 -2.63 -5.57
N ILE A 254 -8.77 -2.49 -5.02
CA ILE A 254 -10.00 -2.57 -5.83
C ILE A 254 -10.11 -1.38 -6.79
N TYR A 255 -9.74 -0.17 -6.34
CA TYR A 255 -9.69 1.01 -7.20
C TYR A 255 -8.72 0.79 -8.37
N SER A 256 -7.52 0.27 -8.09
CA SER A 256 -6.53 -0.06 -9.13
C SER A 256 -7.04 -1.13 -10.10
N ALA A 257 -7.70 -2.19 -9.61
CA ALA A 257 -8.28 -3.24 -10.45
C ALA A 257 -9.37 -2.73 -11.40
N ALA A 258 -10.29 -1.91 -10.89
CA ALA A 258 -11.36 -1.30 -11.69
C ALA A 258 -10.79 -0.41 -12.80
N LEU A 259 -9.74 0.35 -12.48
CA LEU A 259 -9.07 1.24 -13.42
C LEU A 259 -8.26 0.51 -14.47
N TYR A 260 -7.56 -0.56 -14.08
CA TYR A 260 -6.88 -1.46 -15.01
C TYR A 260 -7.85 -2.03 -16.04
N ARG A 261 -8.99 -2.57 -15.58
CA ARG A 261 -10.00 -3.17 -16.47
C ARG A 261 -10.54 -2.16 -17.50
N TYR A 262 -10.80 -0.92 -17.07
CA TYR A 262 -11.25 0.12 -17.99
C TYR A 262 -10.15 0.49 -19.00
N ALA A 263 -8.90 0.62 -18.55
CA ALA A 263 -7.77 0.93 -19.42
C ALA A 263 -7.46 -0.17 -20.45
N GLU A 264 -7.73 -1.43 -20.11
CA GLU A 264 -7.51 -2.59 -20.97
C GLU A 264 -8.68 -2.83 -21.95
N ALA A 265 -9.91 -2.87 -21.46
CA ALA A 265 -11.07 -3.34 -22.22
C ALA A 265 -11.93 -2.22 -22.83
N GLY A 266 -11.74 -0.96 -22.42
CA GLY A 266 -12.60 0.16 -22.85
C GLY A 266 -14.05 0.10 -22.36
N GLU A 267 -14.41 -0.93 -21.58
CA GLU A 267 -15.76 -1.16 -21.08
C GLU A 267 -15.88 -0.87 -19.57
N ALA A 268 -17.00 -0.25 -19.18
CA ALA A 268 -17.29 0.05 -17.79
C ALA A 268 -17.46 -1.21 -16.94
N SER A 269 -16.62 -1.32 -15.89
CA SER A 269 -16.98 -1.92 -14.59
C SER A 269 -18.41 -2.43 -14.38
N VAL A 270 -18.72 -3.72 -14.18
CA VAL A 270 -20.05 -4.07 -13.65
C VAL A 270 -20.20 -3.43 -12.26
N GLY A 271 -21.18 -2.54 -12.09
CA GLY A 271 -21.34 -1.70 -10.90
C GLY A 271 -20.74 -0.28 -10.99
N PHE A 272 -20.17 0.09 -12.13
CA PHE A 272 -19.68 1.44 -12.42
C PHE A 272 -20.51 2.08 -13.53
N ASP A 273 -20.88 3.35 -13.32
CA ASP A 273 -21.58 4.12 -14.33
C ASP A 273 -20.61 4.49 -15.46
N GLN A 274 -20.91 4.07 -16.69
CA GLN A 274 -20.09 4.30 -17.88
C GLN A 274 -19.81 5.80 -18.10
N ALA A 275 -20.78 6.65 -17.76
CA ALA A 275 -20.64 8.11 -17.81
C ALA A 275 -19.64 8.68 -16.77
N LEU A 276 -19.45 8.02 -15.62
CA LEU A 276 -18.49 8.43 -14.58
C LEU A 276 -17.06 8.07 -14.97
N LEU A 277 -16.89 6.95 -15.67
CA LEU A 277 -15.61 6.55 -16.25
C LEU A 277 -15.29 7.48 -17.40
N GLU A 278 -16.13 7.62 -18.43
CA GLU A 278 -15.89 8.51 -19.59
C GLU A 278 -15.53 9.96 -19.20
N GLN A 279 -16.14 10.53 -18.15
CA GLN A 279 -15.79 11.86 -17.66
C GLN A 279 -14.47 11.93 -16.86
N ALA A 280 -13.89 10.81 -16.42
CA ALA A 280 -12.51 10.75 -15.92
C ALA A 280 -11.48 10.70 -17.06
N PHE A 281 -11.93 10.33 -18.26
CA PHE A 281 -11.11 10.09 -19.46
C PHE A 281 -11.27 11.18 -20.54
N ALA A 282 -12.22 12.10 -20.38
CA ALA A 282 -12.41 13.19 -21.33
C ALA A 282 -11.23 14.18 -21.29
N PRO A 283 -10.55 14.45 -22.43
CA PRO A 283 -9.56 15.50 -22.50
C PRO A 283 -10.23 16.84 -22.20
N LYS A 284 -9.54 17.68 -21.41
CA LYS A 284 -10.01 19.03 -21.10
C LYS A 284 -10.11 19.79 -22.43
N LYS A 285 -11.32 20.09 -22.91
CA LYS A 285 -11.48 21.04 -24.01
C LYS A 285 -10.86 22.36 -23.54
N LYS A 286 -9.92 22.86 -24.35
CA LYS A 286 -9.28 24.16 -24.17
C LYS A 286 -10.33 25.27 -24.07
#